data_AF-A0A6M1ZVE6-F1
#
_entry.id   AF-A0A6M1ZVE6-F1
#
_cell.length_a   1.000
_cell.length_b   1.000
_cell.length_c   1.000
_cell.angle_alpha   90.00
_cell.angle_beta   90.00
_cell.angle_gamma   90.00
#
_symmetry.space_group_name_H-M   'P 1'
#
loop_
_entity.id
_entity.type
_entity.pdbx_description
1 polymer ?
#
loop_
_entity_poly.entity_id
_entity_poly.type
_entity_poly.pdbx_seq_one_letter_code
_entity_poly.pdbx_strand_id
1 'polypeptide(L)'
;MSNILPFPKPNTLKESLEELVQRTHLLAQDSSNVFWDNPHVQLRMKQRKVSTRQLFDVLRNGKGIDGPTLDKYGDWRIKLIRYTAGREVQVVVVVNKDDLEIVTVI
;
A
#
# COMPACT_ATOMS: atom_id res chain seq x y z
N MET A 1 5.31 26.49 37.85
CA MET A 1 5.76 25.76 36.65
C MET A 1 4.57 25.67 35.72
N SER A 2 4.55 26.45 34.64
CA SER A 2 3.44 26.47 33.68
C SER A 2 3.43 25.19 32.86
N ASN A 3 2.34 24.42 32.95
CA ASN A 3 2.07 23.31 32.05
C ASN A 3 1.82 23.87 30.65
N ILE A 4 2.84 23.79 29.79
CA ILE A 4 2.69 24.09 28.37
C ILE A 4 1.89 22.92 27.78
N LEU A 5 0.61 23.15 27.53
CA LEU A 5 -0.18 22.24 26.71
C LEU A 5 0.38 22.33 25.29
N PRO A 6 0.84 21.21 24.69
CA PRO A 6 1.30 21.23 23.31
C PRO A 6 0.13 21.66 22.42
N PHE A 7 0.40 22.52 21.43
CA PHE A 7 -0.60 22.91 20.44
C PHE A 7 -1.24 21.65 19.84
N PRO A 8 -2.58 21.56 19.80
CA PRO A 8 -3.23 20.48 19.08
C PRO A 8 -2.76 20.58 17.63
N LYS A 9 -2.06 19.55 17.15
CA LYS A 9 -1.68 19.46 15.73
C LYS A 9 -2.98 19.68 14.93
N PRO A 10 -2.99 20.60 13.95
CA PRO A 10 -4.19 20.83 13.16
C PRO A 10 -4.63 19.47 12.62
N ASN A 11 -5.90 19.15 12.85
CA ASN A 11 -6.52 17.89 12.47
C ASN A 11 -6.19 17.65 10.99
N THR A 12 -5.20 16.81 10.72
CA THR A 12 -4.65 16.65 9.38
C THR A 12 -5.60 15.71 8.68
N LEU A 13 -6.63 16.26 8.04
CA LEU A 13 -7.56 15.54 7.17
C LEU A 13 -6.85 15.13 5.87
N LYS A 14 -5.76 14.37 6.01
CA LYS A 14 -4.99 13.78 4.94
C LYS A 14 -4.67 12.38 5.43
N GLU A 15 -5.25 11.36 4.79
CA GLU A 15 -5.13 9.96 5.25
C GLU A 15 -3.65 9.66 5.52
N SER A 16 -3.35 9.23 6.74
CA SER A 16 -1.96 8.98 7.13
C SER A 16 -1.45 7.72 6.43
N LEU A 17 -0.14 7.62 6.22
CA LEU A 17 0.47 6.42 5.65
C LEU A 17 0.09 5.17 6.47
N GLU A 18 0.08 5.30 7.79
CA GLU A 18 -0.25 4.20 8.70
C GLU A 18 -1.69 3.73 8.53
N GLU A 19 -2.66 4.64 8.43
CA GLU A 19 -4.07 4.30 8.18
C GLU A 19 -4.27 3.60 6.82
N LEU A 20 -3.62 4.10 5.78
CA LEU A 20 -3.70 3.48 4.44
C LEU A 20 -3.06 2.10 4.40
N VAL A 21 -1.93 1.91 5.08
CA VAL A 21 -1.28 0.60 5.21
C VAL A 21 -2.20 -0.35 5.98
N GLN A 22 -2.80 0.09 7.08
CA GLN A 22 -3.77 -0.72 7.84
C GLN A 22 -4.98 -1.10 6.98
N ARG A 23 -5.55 -0.14 6.24
CA ARG A 23 -6.65 -0.41 5.30
C ARG A 23 -6.24 -1.43 4.24
N THR A 24 -5.03 -1.30 3.70
CA THR A 24 -4.48 -2.27 2.74
C THR A 24 -4.40 -3.67 3.33
N HIS A 25 -3.91 -3.81 4.57
CA HIS A 25 -3.83 -5.10 5.24
C HIS A 25 -5.18 -5.74 5.49
N LEU A 26 -6.20 -4.93 5.82
CA LEU A 26 -7.57 -5.38 6.03
C LEU A 26 -8.22 -5.82 4.72
N LEU A 27 -8.18 -4.99 3.68
CA LEU A 27 -8.77 -5.29 2.38
C LEU A 27 -8.09 -6.49 1.72
N ALA A 28 -6.77 -6.62 1.83
CA ALA A 28 -6.00 -7.73 1.24
C ALA A 28 -6.22 -9.09 1.93
N GLN A 29 -6.94 -9.15 3.06
CA GLN A 29 -7.37 -10.43 3.63
C GLN A 29 -8.30 -11.16 2.65
N ASP A 30 -9.20 -10.41 2.00
CA ASP A 30 -10.02 -10.93 0.92
C ASP A 30 -9.37 -10.64 -0.43
N SER A 31 -9.06 -11.70 -1.18
CA SER A 31 -8.47 -11.56 -2.51
C SER A 31 -9.41 -10.91 -3.52
N SER A 32 -10.73 -10.91 -3.31
CA SER A 32 -11.67 -10.26 -4.24
C SER A 32 -11.53 -8.73 -4.26
N ASN A 33 -10.96 -8.15 -3.20
CA ASN A 33 -10.82 -6.70 -3.06
C ASN A 33 -9.55 -6.17 -3.72
N VAL A 34 -8.72 -7.04 -4.29
CA VAL A 34 -7.45 -6.66 -4.92
C VAL A 34 -7.58 -6.84 -6.43
N PHE A 35 -7.25 -5.81 -7.18
CA PHE A 35 -7.25 -5.81 -8.63
C PHE A 35 -5.81 -5.76 -9.14
N TRP A 36 -5.36 -6.83 -9.78
CA TRP A 36 -4.00 -6.96 -10.32
C TRP A 36 -3.98 -7.47 -11.78
N ASP A 37 -5.13 -7.48 -12.45
CA ASP A 37 -5.30 -8.02 -13.81
C ASP A 37 -4.82 -7.08 -14.93
N ASN A 38 -4.27 -5.92 -14.57
CA ASN A 38 -3.68 -5.01 -15.54
C ASN A 38 -2.47 -5.67 -16.26
N PRO A 39 -2.40 -5.65 -17.60
CA PRO A 39 -1.29 -6.22 -18.36
C PRO A 39 0.10 -5.73 -17.92
N HIS A 40 0.20 -4.47 -17.48
CA HIS A 40 1.44 -3.91 -16.96
C HIS A 40 1.91 -4.66 -15.70
N VAL A 41 1.01 -4.89 -14.76
CA VAL A 41 1.33 -5.57 -13.49
C VAL A 41 1.76 -7.02 -13.75
N GLN A 42 1.00 -7.72 -14.58
CA GLN A 42 1.28 -9.11 -14.96
C GLN A 42 2.66 -9.23 -15.62
N LEU A 43 2.99 -8.32 -16.53
CA LEU A 43 4.30 -8.26 -17.16
C LEU A 43 5.42 -8.05 -16.13
N ARG A 44 5.23 -7.12 -15.18
CA ARG A 44 6.23 -6.83 -14.13
C ARG A 44 6.42 -7.99 -13.18
N MET A 45 5.34 -8.64 -12.75
CA MET A 45 5.39 -9.86 -11.94
C MET A 45 6.16 -10.97 -12.66
N LYS A 46 5.88 -11.19 -13.95
CA LYS A 46 6.61 -12.19 -14.76
C LYS A 46 8.09 -11.87 -14.90
N GLN A 47 8.44 -10.63 -15.24
CA GLN A 47 9.84 -10.18 -15.38
C GLN A 47 10.62 -10.35 -14.07
N ARG A 48 9.98 -10.06 -12.93
CA ARG A 48 10.61 -10.09 -11.61
C ARG A 48 10.48 -11.43 -10.91
N LYS A 49 9.77 -12.39 -11.51
CA LYS A 49 9.44 -13.70 -10.92
C LYS A 49 8.76 -13.57 -9.56
N VAL A 50 7.86 -12.59 -9.44
CA VAL A 50 7.04 -12.40 -8.24
C VAL A 50 5.78 -13.22 -8.38
N SER A 51 5.59 -14.16 -7.46
CA SER A 51 4.37 -14.97 -7.40
C SER A 51 3.22 -14.20 -6.76
N THR A 52 1.99 -14.60 -7.08
CA THR A 52 0.78 -14.07 -6.45
C THR A 52 0.82 -14.23 -4.92
N ARG A 53 1.36 -15.33 -4.41
CA ARG A 53 1.57 -15.51 -2.96
C ARG A 53 2.44 -14.42 -2.36
N GLN A 54 3.57 -14.10 -2.97
CA GLN A 54 4.46 -13.03 -2.50
C GLN A 54 3.80 -11.65 -2.60
N LEU A 55 3.03 -11.39 -3.66
CA LEU A 55 2.26 -10.16 -3.79
C LEU A 55 1.29 -9.99 -2.60
N PHE A 56 0.46 -10.99 -2.32
CA PHE A 56 -0.47 -10.94 -1.19
C PHE A 56 0.24 -10.90 0.17
N ASP A 57 1.41 -11.54 0.28
CA ASP A 57 2.22 -11.48 1.49
C ASP A 57 2.69 -10.04 1.75
N VAL A 58 3.11 -9.30 0.71
CA VAL A 58 3.43 -7.87 0.82
C VAL A 58 2.18 -7.04 1.16
N LEU A 59 1.04 -7.30 0.53
CA LEU A 59 -0.18 -6.54 0.78
C LEU A 59 -0.72 -6.72 2.21
N ARG A 60 -0.60 -7.93 2.77
CA ARG A 60 -1.15 -8.27 4.10
C ARG A 60 -0.27 -7.89 5.27
N ASN A 61 1.05 -7.93 5.11
CA ASN A 61 1.97 -7.64 6.22
C ASN A 61 3.22 -6.82 5.82
N GLY A 62 3.18 -6.17 4.67
CA GLY A 62 4.27 -5.29 4.23
C GLY A 62 4.30 -3.98 5.00
N LYS A 63 5.47 -3.34 5.03
CA LYS A 63 5.65 -2.03 5.66
C LYS A 63 5.50 -0.92 4.61
N GLY A 64 4.78 0.15 4.95
CA GLY A 64 4.78 1.38 4.16
C GLY A 64 6.15 2.06 4.18
N ILE A 65 6.73 2.31 3.01
CA ILE A 65 8.03 2.99 2.86
C ILE A 65 7.95 4.33 2.14
N ASP A 66 6.84 4.60 1.45
CA ASP A 66 6.65 5.81 0.67
C ASP A 66 5.15 6.07 0.49
N GLY A 67 4.80 7.34 0.25
CA GLY A 67 3.44 7.85 0.32
C GLY A 67 3.07 8.44 1.70
N PRO A 68 1.84 8.93 1.88
CA PRO A 68 0.70 8.83 0.97
C PRO A 68 0.73 9.94 -0.09
N THR A 69 0.65 9.55 -1.37
CA THR A 69 0.68 10.49 -2.50
C THR A 69 -0.66 10.43 -3.23
N LEU A 70 -1.30 11.58 -3.44
CA LEU A 70 -2.48 11.69 -4.30
C LEU A 70 -2.04 11.61 -5.76
N ASP A 71 -2.71 10.76 -6.55
CA ASP A 71 -2.59 10.83 -7.99
C ASP A 71 -3.38 12.01 -8.58
N LYS A 72 -3.18 12.27 -9.87
CA LYS A 72 -3.89 13.30 -10.64
C LYS A 72 -5.42 13.17 -10.59
N TYR A 73 -5.93 11.97 -10.29
CA TYR A 73 -7.36 11.67 -10.18
C TYR A 73 -7.90 11.71 -8.74
N GLY A 74 -7.03 11.97 -7.75
CA GLY A 74 -7.41 12.01 -6.34
C GLY A 74 -7.29 10.68 -5.59
N ASP A 75 -6.75 9.64 -6.23
CA ASP A 75 -6.57 8.33 -5.59
C ASP A 75 -5.31 8.29 -4.73
N TRP A 76 -5.39 7.66 -3.56
CA TRP A 76 -4.26 7.52 -2.66
C TRP A 76 -3.31 6.42 -3.10
N ARG A 77 -2.04 6.75 -3.28
CA ARG A 77 -0.97 5.78 -3.59
C ARG A 77 -0.01 5.63 -2.43
N ILE A 78 0.31 4.38 -2.12
CA ILE A 78 1.34 4.01 -1.16
C ILE A 78 2.29 2.96 -1.76
N LYS A 79 3.49 2.88 -1.19
CA LYS A 79 4.48 1.85 -1.53
C LYS A 79 4.71 0.96 -0.31
N LEU A 80 4.48 -0.33 -0.50
CA LEU A 80 4.73 -1.37 0.48
C LEU A 80 6.02 -2.13 0.15
N ILE A 81 6.71 -2.57 1.19
CA ILE A 81 7.89 -3.44 1.08
C ILE A 81 7.75 -4.64 2.00
N ARG A 82 8.22 -5.80 1.56
CA ARG A 82 8.41 -6.95 2.43
C ARG A 82 9.48 -7.90 1.92
N TYR A 83 10.23 -8.49 2.85
CA TYR A 83 11.10 -9.62 2.56
C TYR A 83 10.29 -10.92 2.57
N THR A 84 10.22 -11.60 1.42
CA THR A 84 9.41 -12.82 1.25
C THR A 84 10.09 -13.78 0.27
N ALA A 85 10.10 -15.08 0.61
CA ALA A 85 10.82 -16.13 -0.11
C ALA A 85 12.27 -15.77 -0.49
N GLY A 86 13.03 -15.22 0.45
CA GLY A 86 14.47 -14.95 0.28
C GLY A 86 14.81 -13.68 -0.50
N ARG A 87 13.84 -12.81 -0.79
CA ARG A 87 14.09 -11.52 -1.46
C ARG A 87 13.18 -10.42 -0.96
N GLU A 88 13.61 -9.19 -1.18
CA GLU A 88 12.76 -8.01 -0.97
C GLU A 88 11.85 -7.80 -2.19
N VAL A 89 10.55 -7.63 -1.91
CA VAL A 89 9.52 -7.36 -2.90
C VAL A 89 8.85 -6.04 -2.53
N GLN A 90 8.71 -5.16 -3.51
CA GLN A 90 8.06 -3.87 -3.34
C GLN A 90 6.79 -3.82 -4.18
N VAL A 91 5.74 -3.22 -3.67
CA VAL A 91 4.44 -3.12 -4.37
C VAL A 91 3.92 -1.71 -4.22
N VAL A 92 3.55 -1.10 -5.34
CA VAL A 92 2.84 0.18 -5.35
C VAL A 92 1.36 -0.12 -5.53
N VAL A 93 0.55 0.37 -4.60
CA VAL A 93 -0.89 0.13 -4.56
C VAL A 93 -1.64 1.45 -4.46
N VAL A 94 -2.73 1.53 -5.19
CA VAL A 94 -3.78 2.53 -5.00
C VAL A 94 -4.74 1.98 -3.95
N VAL A 95 -4.98 2.77 -2.91
CA VAL A 95 -5.86 2.41 -1.81
C VAL A 95 -7.15 3.20 -1.95
N ASN A 96 -8.20 2.52 -2.39
CA ASN A 96 -9.55 3.05 -2.42
C ASN A 96 -10.25 2.74 -1.09
N LYS A 97 -11.53 3.09 -1.01
CA LYS A 97 -12.33 2.85 0.18
C LYS A 97 -12.61 1.36 0.40
N ASP A 98 -12.96 0.65 -0.68
CA ASP A 98 -13.46 -0.72 -0.63
C ASP A 98 -12.55 -1.71 -1.39
N ASP A 99 -11.60 -1.20 -2.18
CA ASP A 99 -10.74 -2.00 -3.03
C ASP A 99 -9.28 -1.49 -3.08
N LEU A 100 -8.43 -2.32 -3.67
CA LEU A 100 -7.00 -2.09 -3.85
C LEU A 100 -6.64 -2.32 -5.31
N GLU A 101 -6.03 -1.35 -5.97
CA GLU A 101 -5.52 -1.53 -7.33
C GLU A 101 -4.00 -1.56 -7.34
N ILE A 102 -3.43 -2.62 -7.89
CA ILE A 102 -1.98 -2.77 -8.00
C ILE A 102 -1.49 -1.96 -9.20
N VAL A 103 -0.59 -1.01 -8.96
CA VAL A 103 -0.02 -0.18 -10.03
C VAL A 103 1.22 -0.84 -10.61
N THR A 104 2.14 -1.27 -9.75
CA THR A 104 3.37 -1.93 -10.18
C THR A 104 3.99 -2.74 -9.05
N VAL A 105 4.72 -3.78 -9.42
CA VAL A 105 5.46 -4.65 -8.49
C VAL A 105 6.94 -4.50 -8.81
N ILE A 106 7.75 -4.04 -7.85
CA ILE A 106 9.18 -3.66 -7.98
C ILE A 106 10.13 -4.76 -7.50
#